data_AF-A0A1M5CKN5-F1
#
_entry.id   AF-A0A1M5CKN5-F1
#
_cell.length_a   1.000
_cell.length_b   1.000
_cell.length_c   1.000
_cell.angle_alpha   90.00
_cell.angle_beta   90.00
_cell.angle_gamma   90.00
#
_symmetry.space_group_name_H-M   'P 1'
#
loop_
_entity.id
_entity.type
_entity.pdbx_description
1 polymer ?
#
loop_
_entity_poly.entity_id
_entity_poly.type
_entity_poly.pdbx_seq_one_letter_code
_entity_poly.pdbx_strand_id
1 'polypeptide(L)' 'MKSKIFERIRELLVDKYYVPYDDVKIDTVYEHLDIDSLTLLEIFVILDKEYKLTSSNSNISDEITIGQSIDNLLAGN' A
#
# COMPACT_ATOMS: atom_id res chain seq x y z
N MET A 1 -10.39 2.28 9.76
CA MET A 1 -9.26 3.00 9.11
C MET A 1 -8.55 2.10 8.12
N LYS A 2 -8.06 0.92 8.55
CA LYS A 2 -7.43 -0.10 7.68
C LYS A 2 -8.18 -0.41 6.37
N SER A 3 -9.51 -0.65 6.44
CA SER A 3 -10.34 -0.90 5.24
C SER A 3 -10.27 0.24 4.20
N LYS A 4 -10.34 1.51 4.65
CA LYS A 4 -10.32 2.67 3.74
C LYS A 4 -8.96 2.83 3.05
N ILE A 5 -7.87 2.60 3.79
CA ILE A 5 -6.51 2.66 3.24
C ILE A 5 -6.30 1.50 2.26
N PHE A 6 -6.77 0.29 2.59
CA PHE A 6 -6.74 -0.85 1.69
C PHE A 6 -7.50 -0.58 0.39
N GLU A 7 -8.75 -0.10 0.48
CA GLU A 7 -9.54 0.26 -0.69
C GLU A 7 -8.83 1.31 -1.54
N ARG A 8 -8.20 2.31 -0.90
CA ARG A 8 -7.45 3.34 -1.62
C ARG A 8 -6.19 2.80 -2.30
N ILE A 9 -5.43 1.94 -1.64
CA ILE A 9 -4.29 1.24 -2.25
C ILE A 9 -4.76 0.42 -3.45
N ARG A 10 -5.88 -0.29 -3.30
CA ARG A 10 -6.45 -1.11 -4.35
C ARG A 10 -6.90 -0.29 -5.55
N GLU A 11 -7.57 0.84 -5.33
CA GLU A 11 -7.88 1.79 -6.39
C GLU A 11 -6.62 2.26 -7.10
N LEU A 12 -5.58 2.67 -6.36
CA LEU A 12 -4.33 3.14 -6.98
C LEU A 12 -3.65 2.03 -7.80
N LEU A 13 -3.58 0.81 -7.29
CA LEU A 13 -3.01 -0.35 -7.98
C LEU A 13 -3.79 -0.71 -9.25
N VAL A 14 -5.12 -0.67 -9.19
CA VAL A 14 -5.99 -1.01 -10.33
C VAL A 14 -5.99 0.12 -11.36
N ASP A 15 -6.15 1.37 -10.94
CA ASP A 15 -6.33 2.51 -11.83
C ASP A 15 -5.02 3.01 -12.44
N LYS A 16 -3.93 3.07 -11.66
CA LYS A 16 -2.63 3.54 -12.16
C LYS A 16 -1.76 2.43 -12.71
N TYR A 17 -1.75 1.27 -12.04
CA TYR A 17 -0.82 0.19 -12.32
C TYR A 17 -1.48 -1.00 -13.04
N TYR A 18 -2.78 -0.90 -13.35
CA TYR A 18 -3.54 -1.91 -14.10
C TYR A 18 -3.48 -3.31 -13.47
N VAL A 19 -3.27 -3.38 -12.16
CA VAL A 19 -3.24 -4.64 -11.42
C VAL A 19 -4.67 -5.20 -11.37
N PRO A 20 -4.88 -6.50 -11.65
CA PRO A 20 -6.20 -7.10 -11.56
C PRO A 20 -6.78 -6.95 -10.15
N TYR A 21 -8.03 -6.50 -10.07
CA TYR A 21 -8.71 -6.29 -8.79
C TYR A 21 -8.72 -7.56 -7.93
N ASP A 22 -8.88 -8.73 -8.54
CA ASP A 22 -8.89 -10.04 -7.87
C ASP A 22 -7.52 -10.42 -7.25
N ASP A 23 -6.42 -9.87 -7.74
CA ASP A 23 -5.07 -10.15 -7.23
C ASP A 23 -4.69 -9.25 -6.05
N VAL A 24 -5.33 -8.08 -5.95
CA VAL A 24 -5.11 -7.15 -4.84
C VAL A 24 -5.89 -7.61 -3.60
N LYS A 25 -5.25 -8.43 -2.76
CA LYS A 25 -5.79 -8.92 -1.48
C LYS A 25 -4.92 -8.51 -0.31
N ILE A 26 -5.50 -8.57 0.89
CA ILE A 26 -4.84 -8.19 2.14
C ILE A 26 -3.60 -9.07 2.43
N ASP A 27 -3.62 -10.30 1.94
CA ASP A 27 -2.59 -11.34 2.08
C ASP A 27 -1.65 -11.42 0.87
N THR A 28 -1.89 -10.64 -0.18
CA THR A 28 -1.00 -10.57 -1.34
C THR A 28 0.26 -9.78 -1.01
N VAL A 29 1.42 -10.28 -1.45
CA VAL A 29 2.73 -9.61 -1.40
C VAL A 29 2.89 -8.68 -2.61
N TYR A 30 3.43 -7.48 -2.43
CA TYR A 30 3.58 -6.50 -3.53
C TYR A 30 4.47 -7.02 -4.65
N GLU A 31 5.53 -7.77 -4.33
CA GLU A 31 6.40 -8.42 -5.30
C GLU A 31 5.61 -9.32 -6.29
N HIS A 32 4.53 -9.97 -5.84
CA HIS A 32 3.69 -10.81 -6.72
C HIS A 32 2.79 -9.99 -7.65
N LEU A 33 2.64 -8.70 -7.41
CA LEU A 33 1.82 -7.79 -8.21
C LEU A 33 2.64 -7.03 -9.26
N ASP A 34 3.90 -7.43 -9.48
CA ASP A 34 4.88 -6.71 -10.30
C ASP A 34 5.03 -5.24 -9.83
N ILE A 35 4.90 -5.01 -8.52
CA ILE A 35 5.03 -3.68 -7.92
C ILE A 35 6.45 -3.48 -7.42
N ASP A 36 7.18 -2.61 -8.12
CA ASP A 36 8.51 -2.17 -7.70
C ASP A 36 8.46 -1.32 -6.41
N SER A 37 9.55 -1.37 -5.65
CA SER A 37 9.76 -0.52 -4.45
C SER A 37 9.53 0.99 -4.68
N LEU A 38 9.83 1.51 -5.87
CA LEU A 38 9.57 2.92 -6.24
C LEU A 38 8.07 3.21 -6.38
N THR A 39 7.35 2.32 -7.05
CA THR A 39 5.89 2.39 -7.19
C THR A 39 5.22 2.33 -5.83
N LEU A 40 5.67 1.39 -4.99
CA LEU A 40 5.19 1.25 -3.63
C LEU A 40 5.40 2.55 -2.84
N LEU A 41 6.59 3.13 -2.89
CA LEU A 41 6.88 4.42 -2.25
C LEU A 41 5.95 5.54 -2.73
N GLU A 42 5.66 5.63 -4.05
CA GLU A 42 4.76 6.64 -4.59
C GLU A 42 3.34 6.50 -4.02
N ILE A 43 2.79 5.28 -4.00
CA ILE A 43 1.47 4.99 -3.41
C ILE A 43 1.45 5.43 -1.95
N PHE A 44 2.48 5.07 -1.19
CA PHE A 44 2.57 5.43 0.22
C PHE A 44 2.67 6.94 0.45
N VAL A 45 3.44 7.67 -0.35
CA VAL A 45 3.51 9.14 -0.29
C VAL A 45 2.16 9.79 -0.59
N ILE A 46 1.38 9.23 -1.52
CA ILE A 46 0.01 9.70 -1.81
C ILE A 46 -0.88 9.49 -0.59
N LEU A 47 -0.88 8.29 -0.01
CA LEU A 47 -1.68 7.98 1.17
C LEU A 47 -1.28 8.82 2.39
N ASP A 48 0.02 8.99 2.62
CA ASP A 48 0.56 9.80 3.71
C ASP A 48 0.05 11.25 3.62
N LYS A 49 0.04 11.83 2.41
CA LYS A 49 -0.54 13.15 2.13
C LYS A 49 -2.06 13.19 2.27
N GLU A 50 -2.77 12.19 1.75
CA GLU A 50 -4.24 12.14 1.77
C GLU A 50 -4.79 11.96 3.20
N TYR A 51 -4.15 11.09 3.98
CA TYR A 51 -4.58 10.72 5.33
C TYR A 51 -3.84 11.47 6.43
N LYS A 52 -2.89 12.36 6.07
CA LYS A 52 -2.00 13.10 6.98
C LYS A 52 -1.32 12.18 7.99
N LEU A 53 -0.86 11.03 7.52
CA LEU A 53 -0.15 10.07 8.37
C LEU A 53 1.25 10.64 8.61
N THR A 54 1.79 10.47 9.82
CA THR A 54 3.16 10.90 10.16
C THR A 54 4.13 9.73 10.01
N SER A 55 3.98 8.99 8.92
CA SER A 55 4.64 7.70 8.68
C SER A 55 6.08 7.90 8.17
N SER A 56 6.85 8.76 8.84
CA SER A 56 8.20 9.12 8.41
C SER A 56 9.21 7.95 8.45
N ASN A 57 8.85 6.79 9.00
CA ASN A 57 9.73 5.61 9.13
C ASN A 57 8.97 4.27 9.01
N SER A 58 7.83 4.24 8.33
CA SER A 58 7.18 2.95 8.06
C SER A 58 8.13 2.10 7.21
N ASN A 59 8.51 0.93 7.72
CA ASN A 59 9.35 -0.02 7.01
C ASN A 59 8.48 -0.65 5.90
N ILE A 60 8.51 -0.01 4.73
CA ILE A 60 7.74 -0.40 3.55
C ILE A 60 8.69 -1.15 2.63
N SER A 61 8.40 -2.43 2.40
CA SER A 61 9.14 -3.32 1.50
C SER A 61 8.16 -3.92 0.49
N ASP A 62 8.64 -4.30 -0.67
CA ASP A 62 7.89 -5.09 -1.66
C ASP A 62 7.71 -6.55 -1.22
N GLU A 63 8.54 -7.03 -0.30
CA GLU A 63 8.48 -8.38 0.28
C GLU A 63 7.38 -8.58 1.35
N ILE A 64 6.65 -7.51 1.73
CA ILE A 64 5.56 -7.60 2.71
C ILE A 64 4.19 -7.63 2.04
N THR A 65 3.20 -8.13 2.77
CA THR A 65 1.81 -8.12 2.30
C THR A 65 1.17 -6.73 2.36
N ILE A 66 0.15 -6.49 1.54
CA ILE A 66 -0.65 -5.25 1.58
C ILE A 66 -1.24 -5.03 2.98
N GLY A 67 -1.67 -6.09 3.66
CA GLY A 67 -2.18 -6.01 5.01
C GLY A 67 -1.15 -5.50 6.02
N GLN A 68 0.06 -6.07 5.96
CA GLN A 68 1.18 -5.69 6.83
C GLN A 68 1.65 -4.27 6.56
N SER A 69 1.68 -3.83 5.31
CA SER A 69 2.11 -2.49 4.96
C SER A 69 1.16 -1.43 5.53
N ILE A 70 -0.15 -1.69 5.50
CA ILE A 70 -1.16 -0.84 6.14
C ILE A 70 -1.04 -0.88 7.67
N ASP A 71 -0.75 -2.04 8.24
CA ASP A 71 -0.52 -2.14 9.69
C ASP A 71 0.71 -1.33 10.11
N ASN A 72 1.81 -1.40 9.36
CA ASN A 72 3.03 -0.62 9.60
C ASN A 72 2.78 0.90 9.44
N LEU A 73 1.91 1.28 8.52
CA LEU A 73 1.49 2.65 8.31
C LEU A 73 0.67 3.18 9.50
N LEU A 74 -0.24 2.36 10.04
CA LEU A 74 -1.09 2.71 11.18
C LEU A 74 -0.35 2.63 12.53
N ALA A 75 0.60 1.72 12.67
CA ALA A 75 1.40 1.53 13.90
C ALA A 75 2.39 2.67 14.17
N GLY A 76 2.66 3.52 13.17
CA GLY A 76 3.47 4.74 13.32
C GLY A 76 2.74 5.93 13.95
N ASN A 77 1.53 5.75 14.49
CA ASN A 77 0.74 6.76 15.22
C ASN A 77 0.58 6.39 16.70
#